data_AF-A0A395XV54-F1
#
_entry.id   AF-A0A395XV54-F1
#
_cell.length_a   1.000
_cell.length_b   1.000
_cell.length_c   1.000
_cell.angle_alpha   90.00
_cell.angle_beta   90.00
_cell.angle_gamma   90.00
#
_symmetry.space_group_name_H-M   'P 1'
#
loop_
_entity.id
_entity.type
_entity.pdbx_description
1 polymer ?
#
loop_
_entity_poly.entity_id
_entity_poly.type
_entity_poly.pdbx_seq_one_letter_code
_entity_poly.pdbx_strand_id
1 'polypeptide(L)'
;MAAGAALLVGLNGLIVMNVVSAISGSVAALTSNVGKSLSAAEYDCGTSSDDDSTTGTTSIAPNKVAVAIAEAFAKAGYSKASTAGVLGVIQFESGMNPEQEQVGETNPELRGFGLNQWTPRSKIQAWMDQHNVSGKDSDADVQIKMLVDTSKSDWNNFYLDNIEAEGYNVTDHDLRKWWLHADNPEDASIAWLAGYARPAWNARHEEERRQYARSYYDSPEISAIDFTGKANDDSSGSDNVVQSSCSSDDDSDGGSAVVGSVGGAPIGKTRNFGWLCDTDAKVCHDGDYGPFTSFANGGHYQCYWYALVRLWVIHHHDVANWNTPVGGDVHVHLASDPAYTVDSSPHPGDGVSQFGGALGGDMSSGHIAVVEEVKQDANGWKIRISEGNYGTDGSGPWEGYNSRWLTQKQFDGAGNVFFRKKSWKN
;
A
#
# COMPACT_ATOMS: atom_id res chain seq x y z
N MET A 1 -23.79 14.48 -50.26
CA MET A 1 -24.33 13.10 -50.28
C MET A 1 -23.11 12.17 -50.26
N ALA A 2 -22.71 11.65 -49.09
CA ALA A 2 -23.12 10.34 -48.54
C ALA A 2 -22.73 9.18 -49.47
N ALA A 3 -22.12 8.06 -49.08
CA ALA A 3 -21.69 7.45 -47.81
C ALA A 3 -20.57 6.44 -48.17
N GLY A 4 -19.62 6.10 -47.31
CA GLY A 4 -19.73 4.98 -46.36
C GLY A 4 -18.81 3.82 -46.78
N ALA A 5 -17.79 3.50 -45.97
CA ALA A 5 -16.98 2.29 -46.11
C ALA A 5 -16.94 1.58 -44.75
N ALA A 6 -17.40 0.33 -44.74
CA ALA A 6 -17.59 -0.51 -43.58
C ALA A 6 -16.40 -1.45 -43.34
N LEU A 7 -16.25 -1.80 -42.05
CA LEU A 7 -15.36 -2.80 -41.44
C LEU A 7 -15.35 -4.17 -42.14
N LEU A 8 -14.19 -4.84 -42.07
CA LEU A 8 -14.10 -6.30 -42.11
C LEU A 8 -13.23 -6.80 -40.94
N VAL A 9 -13.80 -7.78 -40.23
CA VAL A 9 -13.36 -8.38 -38.97
C VAL A 9 -12.35 -9.50 -39.24
N GLY A 10 -11.25 -9.55 -38.47
CA GLY A 10 -10.30 -10.66 -38.47
C GLY A 10 -10.34 -11.43 -37.15
N LEU A 11 -10.93 -12.62 -37.17
CA LEU A 11 -10.85 -13.65 -36.14
C LEU A 11 -9.50 -14.37 -36.27
N ASN A 12 -8.74 -14.51 -35.18
CA ASN A 12 -7.65 -15.50 -35.10
C ASN A 12 -7.80 -16.30 -33.80
N GLY A 13 -8.09 -17.59 -33.98
CA GLY A 13 -8.25 -18.57 -32.91
C GLY A 13 -6.91 -19.06 -32.36
N LEU A 14 -6.89 -19.30 -31.04
CA LEU A 14 -5.75 -19.86 -30.32
C LEU A 14 -5.87 -21.38 -30.27
N ILE A 15 -4.82 -22.08 -30.70
CA ILE A 15 -4.71 -23.54 -30.72
C ILE A 15 -4.17 -24.02 -29.37
N VAL A 16 -4.88 -24.96 -28.75
CA VAL A 16 -4.47 -25.72 -27.56
C VAL A 16 -3.65 -26.93 -28.00
N MET A 17 -2.47 -27.15 -27.39
CA MET A 17 -1.73 -28.41 -27.50
C MET A 17 -1.42 -28.97 -26.11
N ASN A 18 -2.02 -30.13 -25.83
CA ASN A 18 -1.67 -31.04 -24.76
C ASN A 18 -0.45 -31.88 -25.18
N VAL A 19 0.51 -32.10 -24.27
CA VAL A 19 1.45 -33.22 -24.38
C VAL A 19 1.63 -33.85 -23.00
N VAL A 20 1.19 -35.10 -22.87
CA VAL A 20 1.50 -36.05 -21.80
C VAL A 20 2.62 -36.97 -22.30
N SER A 21 3.59 -37.33 -21.47
CA SER A 21 4.56 -38.38 -21.80
C SER A 21 4.89 -39.23 -20.57
N ALA A 22 4.69 -40.53 -20.72
CA ALA A 22 4.86 -41.58 -19.71
C ALA A 22 6.32 -42.04 -19.58
N ILE A 23 6.77 -42.41 -18.36
CA ILE A 23 7.93 -43.29 -18.15
C ILE A 23 7.68 -44.23 -16.95
N SER A 24 7.89 -45.52 -17.20
CA SER A 24 7.80 -46.65 -16.26
C SER A 24 9.16 -46.93 -15.57
N GLY A 25 9.17 -47.42 -14.33
CA GLY A 25 10.29 -48.26 -13.84
C GLY A 25 10.57 -48.31 -12.33
N SER A 26 9.99 -49.32 -11.66
CA SER A 26 10.58 -50.22 -10.64
C SER A 26 11.00 -49.70 -9.25
N VAL A 27 10.37 -50.29 -8.23
CA VAL A 27 10.54 -50.10 -6.78
C VAL A 27 11.56 -51.07 -6.17
N ALA A 28 12.39 -50.63 -5.22
CA ALA A 28 12.95 -51.47 -4.16
C ALA A 28 13.23 -50.67 -2.87
N ALA A 29 12.56 -51.09 -1.79
CA ALA A 29 12.69 -50.73 -0.38
C ALA A 29 14.07 -51.16 0.23
N LEU A 30 14.57 -50.76 1.42
CA LEU A 30 13.99 -50.37 2.73
C LEU A 30 15.11 -49.84 3.70
N THR A 31 14.70 -49.12 4.78
CA THR A 31 15.24 -49.05 6.19
C THR A 31 16.43 -48.19 6.68
N SER A 32 16.08 -47.10 7.40
CA SER A 32 16.48 -46.60 8.75
C SER A 32 17.89 -46.74 9.35
N ASN A 33 18.49 -45.61 9.81
CA ASN A 33 18.80 -45.32 11.23
C ASN A 33 19.43 -43.92 11.48
N VAL A 34 19.23 -43.44 12.71
CA VAL A 34 19.58 -42.13 13.32
C VAL A 34 21.09 -41.93 13.53
N GLY A 35 21.60 -40.71 13.34
CA GLY A 35 22.91 -40.29 13.88
C GLY A 35 23.46 -38.95 13.35
N LYS A 36 23.80 -38.02 14.25
CA LYS A 36 24.40 -36.67 14.04
C LYS A 36 25.67 -36.65 13.17
N SER A 37 25.79 -35.65 12.27
CA SER A 37 26.92 -34.68 12.20
C SER A 37 26.77 -33.69 11.03
N LEU A 38 27.28 -32.46 11.23
CA LEU A 38 27.42 -31.39 10.23
C LEU A 38 28.35 -31.76 9.07
N SER A 39 27.99 -31.42 7.82
CA SER A 39 28.85 -30.66 6.89
C SER A 39 28.17 -30.41 5.53
N ALA A 40 28.36 -29.17 5.04
CA ALA A 40 28.59 -28.73 3.66
C ALA A 40 27.74 -29.27 2.48
N ALA A 41 27.00 -28.31 1.90
CA ALA A 41 26.63 -28.09 0.50
C ALA A 41 26.90 -29.19 -0.54
N GLU A 42 25.83 -29.58 -1.23
CA GLU A 42 25.80 -29.77 -2.68
C GLU A 42 24.36 -29.55 -3.18
N TYR A 43 24.22 -28.70 -4.21
CA TYR A 43 23.00 -28.50 -4.98
C TYR A 43 22.78 -29.74 -5.86
N ASP A 44 21.58 -30.32 -5.82
CA ASP A 44 21.11 -31.26 -6.85
C ASP A 44 19.67 -30.92 -7.23
N CYS A 45 19.49 -30.64 -8.53
CA CYS A 45 18.23 -30.32 -9.17
C CYS A 45 17.50 -31.61 -9.53
N GLY A 46 16.42 -31.93 -8.80
CA GLY A 46 15.54 -33.05 -9.11
C GLY A 46 14.07 -32.66 -8.96
N THR A 47 13.41 -32.34 -10.08
CA THR A 47 11.96 -32.20 -10.19
C THR A 47 11.29 -33.57 -10.01
N SER A 48 10.44 -33.74 -8.99
CA SER A 48 9.54 -34.90 -8.85
C SER A 48 8.12 -34.37 -8.68
N SER A 49 7.28 -34.61 -9.68
CA SER A 49 5.83 -34.45 -9.63
C SER A 49 5.23 -35.86 -9.58
N ASP A 50 4.63 -36.20 -8.44
CA ASP A 50 3.75 -37.36 -8.30
C ASP A 50 2.31 -36.84 -8.21
N ASP A 51 1.51 -37.10 -9.25
CA ASP A 51 0.05 -37.02 -9.18
C ASP A 51 -0.48 -38.38 -8.72
N ASP A 52 -0.89 -38.47 -7.47
CA ASP A 52 -1.78 -39.53 -6.99
C ASP A 52 -3.16 -38.90 -6.69
N SER A 53 -4.13 -39.20 -7.54
CA SER A 53 -5.55 -38.90 -7.34
C SER A 53 -6.11 -39.84 -6.27
N THR A 54 -5.77 -39.55 -5.03
CA THR A 54 -6.63 -39.81 -3.87
C THR A 54 -7.15 -38.47 -3.36
N THR A 55 -8.38 -38.41 -2.85
CA THR A 55 -8.94 -37.27 -2.12
C THR A 55 -8.18 -37.06 -0.81
N GLY A 56 -6.91 -36.70 -0.93
CA GLY A 56 -5.91 -36.60 0.11
C GLY A 56 -5.40 -35.18 0.20
N THR A 57 -5.45 -34.64 1.41
CA THR A 57 -4.82 -33.39 1.82
C THR A 57 -3.35 -33.41 1.40
N THR A 58 -2.92 -32.48 0.54
CA THR A 58 -1.52 -32.27 0.18
C THR A 58 -0.76 -31.80 1.44
N SER A 59 -0.24 -32.74 2.22
CA SER A 59 0.52 -32.47 3.43
C SER A 59 1.93 -32.03 3.05
N ILE A 60 2.17 -30.73 2.96
CA ILE A 60 3.51 -30.16 2.84
C ILE A 60 4.12 -30.08 4.24
N ALA A 61 5.27 -30.74 4.43
CA ALA A 61 6.08 -30.53 5.63
C ALA A 61 6.70 -29.12 5.57
N PRO A 62 6.46 -28.25 6.55
CA PRO A 62 7.01 -26.90 6.53
C PRO A 62 8.54 -26.91 6.49
N ASN A 63 9.12 -26.21 5.52
CA ASN A 63 10.57 -26.00 5.49
C ASN A 63 10.98 -24.89 6.49
N LYS A 64 12.27 -24.75 6.75
CA LYS A 64 12.78 -23.76 7.72
C LYS A 64 12.38 -22.32 7.39
N VAL A 65 12.20 -22.01 6.11
CA VAL A 65 11.80 -20.66 5.65
C VAL A 65 10.34 -20.40 6.00
N ALA A 66 9.44 -21.37 5.77
CA ALA A 66 8.03 -21.27 6.14
C ALA A 66 7.85 -21.08 7.66
N VAL A 67 8.63 -21.82 8.47
CA VAL A 67 8.64 -21.64 9.94
C VAL A 67 9.13 -20.25 10.32
N ALA A 68 10.22 -19.76 9.70
CA ALA A 68 10.76 -18.44 9.98
C ALA A 68 9.78 -17.30 9.59
N ILE A 69 9.07 -17.43 8.46
CA ILE A 69 7.98 -16.50 8.09
C ILE A 69 6.91 -16.51 9.18
N ALA A 70 6.48 -17.70 9.62
CA ALA A 70 5.41 -17.83 10.60
C ALA A 70 5.78 -17.24 11.97
N GLU A 71 7.00 -17.50 12.45
CA GLU A 71 7.52 -16.90 13.68
C GLU A 71 7.59 -15.37 13.57
N ALA A 72 8.01 -14.84 12.43
CA ALA A 72 8.09 -13.40 12.20
C ALA A 72 6.70 -12.74 12.18
N PHE A 73 5.71 -13.38 11.54
CA PHE A 73 4.33 -12.90 11.54
C PHE A 73 3.66 -13.02 12.91
N ALA A 74 3.89 -14.12 13.63
CA ALA A 74 3.41 -14.29 15.00
C ALA A 74 3.97 -13.19 15.92
N LYS A 75 5.27 -12.91 15.82
CA LYS A 75 5.93 -11.83 16.56
C LYS A 75 5.40 -10.44 16.17
N ALA A 76 4.97 -10.27 14.92
CA ALA A 76 4.32 -9.05 14.45
C ALA A 76 2.85 -8.92 14.89
N GLY A 77 2.30 -9.92 15.57
CA GLY A 77 0.95 -9.91 16.12
C GLY A 77 -0.14 -10.41 15.16
N TYR A 78 0.23 -11.10 14.08
CA TYR A 78 -0.76 -11.67 13.15
C TYR A 78 -1.31 -13.01 13.65
N SER A 79 -2.54 -13.34 13.23
CA SER A 79 -3.20 -14.58 13.59
C SER A 79 -2.62 -15.78 12.81
N LYS A 80 -2.80 -16.99 13.35
CA LYS A 80 -2.41 -18.23 12.67
C LYS A 80 -3.07 -18.38 11.29
N ALA A 81 -4.34 -17.99 11.15
CA ALA A 81 -5.08 -18.08 9.89
C ALA A 81 -4.52 -17.11 8.85
N SER A 82 -4.32 -15.84 9.24
CA SER A 82 -3.70 -14.82 8.39
C SER A 82 -2.32 -15.24 7.92
N THR A 83 -1.48 -15.74 8.83
CA THR A 83 -0.13 -16.24 8.52
C THR A 83 -0.16 -17.43 7.56
N ALA A 84 -1.01 -18.43 7.82
CA ALA A 84 -1.13 -19.59 6.95
C ALA A 84 -1.61 -19.22 5.53
N GLY A 85 -2.49 -18.22 5.41
CA GLY A 85 -2.87 -17.65 4.12
C GLY A 85 -1.69 -17.09 3.33
N VAL A 86 -0.79 -16.32 3.99
CA VAL A 86 0.45 -15.82 3.37
C VAL A 86 1.34 -16.97 2.91
N LEU A 87 1.51 -17.98 3.76
CA LEU A 87 2.34 -19.15 3.43
C LEU A 87 1.81 -19.91 2.22
N GLY A 88 0.48 -20.06 2.10
CA GLY A 88 -0.13 -20.71 0.94
C GLY A 88 0.18 -19.98 -0.37
N VAL A 89 0.13 -18.65 -0.36
CA VAL A 89 0.48 -17.83 -1.52
C VAL A 89 1.97 -17.96 -1.85
N ILE A 90 2.87 -17.82 -0.87
CA ILE A 90 4.33 -17.90 -1.07
C ILE A 90 4.76 -19.29 -1.56
N GLN A 91 4.12 -20.35 -1.07
CA GLN A 91 4.36 -21.71 -1.56
C GLN A 91 4.11 -21.82 -3.06
N PHE A 92 3.05 -21.20 -3.56
CA PHE A 92 2.78 -21.18 -4.99
C PHE A 92 3.75 -20.26 -5.74
N GLU A 93 4.02 -19.06 -5.21
CA GLU A 93 4.89 -18.07 -5.86
C GLU A 93 6.32 -18.57 -6.05
N SER A 94 6.87 -19.27 -5.05
CA SER A 94 8.30 -19.58 -5.04
C SER A 94 8.67 -20.96 -4.52
N GLY A 95 7.71 -21.77 -4.08
CA GLY A 95 8.03 -23.00 -3.35
C GLY A 95 8.80 -22.75 -2.05
N MET A 96 8.64 -21.56 -1.46
CA MET A 96 9.41 -21.06 -0.31
C MET A 96 10.91 -20.87 -0.59
N ASN A 97 11.29 -20.63 -1.86
CA ASN A 97 12.66 -20.39 -2.27
C ASN A 97 12.94 -18.88 -2.43
N PRO A 98 13.82 -18.27 -1.62
CA PRO A 98 14.15 -16.85 -1.72
C PRO A 98 14.99 -16.50 -2.96
N GLU A 99 15.51 -17.49 -3.68
CA GLU A 99 16.26 -17.31 -4.94
C GLU A 99 15.41 -17.55 -6.18
N GLN A 100 14.11 -17.83 -6.04
CA GLN A 100 13.27 -18.18 -7.18
C GLN A 100 13.13 -17.00 -8.15
N GLU A 101 13.55 -17.18 -9.40
CA GLU A 101 13.21 -16.26 -10.49
C GLU A 101 11.89 -16.66 -11.16
N GLN A 102 11.12 -15.66 -11.58
CA GLN A 102 9.92 -15.86 -12.37
C GLN A 102 10.25 -16.58 -13.68
N VAL A 103 9.54 -17.66 -13.96
CA VAL A 103 9.65 -18.41 -15.22
C VAL A 103 8.80 -17.75 -16.29
N GLY A 104 9.35 -17.59 -17.50
CA GLY A 104 8.61 -17.12 -18.69
C GLY A 104 8.68 -15.63 -18.97
N GLU A 105 9.17 -14.79 -18.04
CA GLU A 105 9.47 -13.38 -18.33
C GLU A 105 10.89 -13.25 -18.89
N THR A 106 10.98 -12.78 -20.13
CA THR A 106 12.25 -12.70 -20.87
C THR A 106 13.11 -11.53 -20.43
N ASN A 107 12.50 -10.41 -20.02
CA ASN A 107 13.21 -9.23 -19.55
C ASN A 107 13.61 -9.39 -18.07
N PRO A 108 14.92 -9.53 -17.75
CA PRO A 108 15.37 -9.69 -16.37
C PRO A 108 14.95 -8.55 -15.43
N GLU A 109 14.76 -7.34 -15.96
CA GLU A 109 14.37 -6.17 -15.16
C GLU A 109 12.90 -6.19 -14.71
N LEU A 110 12.06 -6.99 -15.38
CA LEU A 110 10.63 -7.11 -15.08
C LEU A 110 10.27 -8.44 -14.39
N ARG A 111 11.25 -9.32 -14.16
CA ARG A 111 11.00 -10.60 -13.49
C ARG A 111 10.66 -10.39 -12.02
N GLY A 112 9.66 -11.16 -11.57
CA GLY A 112 9.47 -11.47 -10.16
C GLY A 112 10.66 -12.24 -9.60
N PHE A 113 10.99 -11.98 -8.35
CA PHE A 113 12.10 -12.63 -7.66
C PHE A 113 11.74 -12.96 -6.21
N GLY A 114 12.27 -14.07 -5.70
CA GLY A 114 12.23 -14.44 -4.29
C GLY A 114 10.86 -14.92 -3.78
N LEU A 115 10.73 -14.96 -2.45
CA LEU A 115 9.62 -15.61 -1.75
C LEU A 115 8.23 -15.18 -2.26
N ASN A 116 7.98 -13.87 -2.36
CA ASN A 116 6.69 -13.34 -2.81
C ASN A 116 6.74 -12.86 -4.28
N GLN A 117 7.72 -13.30 -5.07
CA GLN A 117 7.88 -12.88 -6.47
C GLN A 117 7.80 -11.36 -6.63
N TRP A 118 8.65 -10.61 -5.92
CA TRP A 118 8.64 -9.14 -5.97
C TRP A 118 8.94 -8.65 -7.38
N THR A 119 7.95 -7.99 -7.98
CA THR A 119 8.03 -7.51 -9.37
C THR A 119 8.02 -5.99 -9.42
N PRO A 120 9.08 -5.33 -9.93
CA PRO A 120 10.37 -5.92 -10.34
C PRO A 120 11.28 -6.26 -9.14
N ARG A 121 12.27 -7.14 -9.34
CA ARG A 121 13.28 -7.54 -8.32
C ARG A 121 13.93 -6.37 -7.59
N SER A 122 14.13 -5.23 -8.27
CA SER A 122 14.73 -4.01 -7.70
C SER A 122 13.97 -3.45 -6.50
N LYS A 123 12.71 -3.82 -6.29
CA LYS A 123 11.93 -3.47 -5.08
C LYS A 123 12.60 -3.97 -3.80
N ILE A 124 13.26 -5.13 -3.82
CA ILE A 124 13.92 -5.67 -2.63
C ILE A 124 15.12 -4.80 -2.27
N GLN A 125 15.98 -4.49 -3.25
CA GLN A 125 17.13 -3.61 -3.03
C GLN A 125 16.68 -2.21 -2.58
N ALA A 126 15.65 -1.64 -3.20
CA ALA A 126 15.10 -0.35 -2.78
C ALA A 126 14.59 -0.37 -1.33
N TRP A 127 13.92 -1.46 -0.92
CA TRP A 127 13.48 -1.63 0.46
C TRP A 127 14.65 -1.80 1.43
N MET A 128 15.67 -2.57 1.06
CA MET A 128 16.89 -2.73 1.86
C MET A 128 17.61 -1.40 2.08
N ASP A 129 17.77 -0.62 1.01
CA ASP A 129 18.40 0.70 1.05
C ASP A 129 17.59 1.66 1.93
N GLN A 130 16.26 1.64 1.81
CA GLN A 130 15.35 2.47 2.61
C GLN A 130 15.40 2.14 4.12
N HIS A 131 15.58 0.86 4.46
CA HIS A 131 15.55 0.37 5.84
C HIS A 131 16.94 0.12 6.44
N ASN A 132 18.02 0.50 5.72
CA ASN A 132 19.41 0.25 6.09
C ASN A 132 19.68 -1.24 6.43
N VAL A 133 19.08 -2.14 5.68
CA VAL A 133 19.25 -3.59 5.86
C VAL A 133 20.40 -4.08 4.99
N SER A 134 21.47 -4.55 5.63
CA SER A 134 22.57 -5.23 4.94
C SER A 134 22.20 -6.68 4.62
N GLY A 135 22.74 -7.21 3.52
CA GLY A 135 22.56 -8.61 3.10
C GLY A 135 22.56 -8.71 1.59
N LYS A 136 22.07 -9.84 1.07
CA LYS A 136 21.72 -10.00 -0.34
C LYS A 136 20.21 -9.97 -0.50
N ASP A 137 19.76 -9.52 -1.66
CA ASP A 137 18.34 -9.58 -2.03
C ASP A 137 17.81 -11.01 -2.07
N SER A 138 18.66 -12.02 -2.25
CA SER A 138 18.37 -13.46 -2.17
C SER A 138 18.29 -14.03 -0.75
N ASP A 139 18.61 -13.26 0.29
CA ASP A 139 18.61 -13.78 1.66
C ASP A 139 17.17 -13.89 2.19
N ALA A 140 16.79 -15.08 2.67
CA ALA A 140 15.46 -15.32 3.24
C ALA A 140 15.14 -14.34 4.38
N ASP A 141 16.09 -14.09 5.29
CA ASP A 141 15.88 -13.18 6.43
C ASP A 141 15.58 -11.74 6.00
N VAL A 142 16.18 -11.28 4.91
CA VAL A 142 15.93 -9.94 4.34
C VAL A 142 14.52 -9.89 3.78
N GLN A 143 14.18 -10.87 2.95
CA GLN A 143 12.87 -11.00 2.33
C GLN A 143 11.74 -11.18 3.34
N ILE A 144 11.96 -11.91 4.44
CA ILE A 144 11.00 -12.10 5.54
C ILE A 144 10.75 -10.78 6.27
N LYS A 145 11.80 -10.00 6.57
CA LYS A 145 11.65 -8.67 7.19
C LYS A 145 10.86 -7.73 6.28
N MET A 146 11.19 -7.73 4.98
CA MET A 146 10.44 -6.98 3.98
C MET A 146 8.98 -7.38 3.98
N LEU A 147 8.68 -8.68 3.87
CA LEU A 147 7.33 -9.22 3.84
C LEU A 147 6.50 -8.79 5.06
N VAL A 148 7.05 -8.87 6.27
CA VAL A 148 6.36 -8.44 7.50
C VAL A 148 6.14 -6.93 7.51
N ASP A 149 7.11 -6.14 7.07
CA ASP A 149 7.00 -4.69 7.02
C ASP A 149 5.92 -4.25 6.02
N THR A 150 6.01 -4.72 4.78
CA THR A 150 5.08 -4.37 3.70
C THR A 150 3.69 -4.96 3.91
N SER A 151 3.54 -6.07 4.64
CA SER A 151 2.23 -6.61 5.04
C SER A 151 1.36 -5.61 5.81
N LYS A 152 1.95 -4.55 6.37
CA LYS A 152 1.21 -3.50 7.07
C LYS A 152 0.55 -2.52 6.10
N SER A 153 1.12 -2.30 4.92
CA SER A 153 0.80 -1.13 4.09
C SER A 153 0.70 -1.35 2.59
N ASP A 154 1.31 -2.39 1.99
CA ASP A 154 1.33 -2.61 0.53
C ASP A 154 0.06 -3.31 0.00
N TRP A 155 -1.08 -3.00 0.62
CA TRP A 155 -2.39 -3.52 0.27
C TRP A 155 -3.16 -2.52 -0.57
N ASN A 156 -3.95 -3.01 -1.53
CA ASN A 156 -4.97 -2.21 -2.19
C ASN A 156 -6.21 -3.09 -2.48
N ASN A 157 -7.30 -2.47 -2.92
CA ASN A 157 -8.56 -3.15 -3.24
C ASN A 157 -8.70 -3.40 -4.76
N PHE A 158 -7.60 -3.57 -5.50
CA PHE A 158 -7.64 -3.67 -6.96
C PHE A 158 -8.56 -4.80 -7.47
N TYR A 159 -8.60 -5.93 -6.77
CA TYR A 159 -9.45 -7.07 -7.10
C TYR A 159 -10.65 -7.24 -6.17
N LEU A 160 -11.02 -6.19 -5.41
CA LEU A 160 -12.16 -6.27 -4.48
C LEU A 160 -13.46 -6.60 -5.21
N ASP A 161 -13.79 -5.86 -6.26
CA ASP A 161 -15.02 -6.08 -7.03
C ASP A 161 -15.08 -7.47 -7.64
N ASN A 162 -13.93 -8.01 -8.07
CA ASN A 162 -13.83 -9.37 -8.58
C ASN A 162 -14.14 -10.41 -7.49
N ILE A 163 -13.54 -10.25 -6.31
CA ILE A 163 -13.77 -11.13 -5.15
C ILE A 163 -15.23 -11.07 -4.71
N GLU A 164 -15.82 -9.88 -4.61
CA GLU A 164 -17.21 -9.72 -4.20
C GLU A 164 -18.19 -10.28 -5.25
N ALA A 165 -17.88 -10.10 -6.55
CA ALA A 165 -18.66 -10.70 -7.63
C ALA A 165 -18.59 -12.24 -7.66
N GLU A 166 -17.49 -12.82 -7.18
CA GLU A 166 -17.34 -14.28 -7.01
C GLU A 166 -18.04 -14.80 -5.75
N GLY A 167 -18.64 -13.92 -4.94
CA GLY A 167 -19.52 -14.28 -3.82
C GLY A 167 -18.82 -14.35 -2.44
N TYR A 168 -17.57 -13.89 -2.35
CA TYR A 168 -16.85 -13.82 -1.08
C TYR A 168 -17.39 -12.70 -0.19
N ASN A 169 -17.49 -12.98 1.11
CA ASN A 169 -17.91 -11.99 2.10
C ASN A 169 -16.69 -11.27 2.68
N VAL A 170 -16.26 -10.21 1.99
CA VAL A 170 -15.07 -9.44 2.38
C VAL A 170 -15.38 -8.55 3.59
N THR A 171 -14.64 -8.75 4.68
CA THR A 171 -14.78 -7.91 5.89
C THR A 171 -14.61 -6.43 5.55
N ASP A 172 -15.63 -5.63 5.87
CA ASP A 172 -15.65 -4.17 5.67
C ASP A 172 -15.31 -3.71 4.24
N HIS A 173 -15.56 -4.55 3.21
CA HIS A 173 -15.17 -4.24 1.83
C HIS A 173 -13.67 -3.88 1.68
N ASP A 174 -12.81 -4.50 2.50
CA ASP A 174 -11.38 -4.23 2.53
C ASP A 174 -10.58 -5.54 2.60
N LEU A 175 -9.80 -5.81 1.55
CA LEU A 175 -9.01 -7.06 1.45
C LEU A 175 -7.97 -7.22 2.57
N ARG A 176 -7.41 -6.13 3.10
CA ARG A 176 -6.47 -6.20 4.23
C ARG A 176 -7.21 -6.52 5.52
N LYS A 177 -8.36 -5.89 5.76
CA LYS A 177 -9.19 -6.22 6.93
C LYS A 177 -9.69 -7.66 6.84
N TRP A 178 -10.16 -8.08 5.67
CA TRP A 178 -10.58 -9.46 5.46
C TRP A 178 -9.45 -10.45 5.76
N TRP A 179 -8.22 -10.17 5.32
CA TRP A 179 -7.05 -10.98 5.70
C TRP A 179 -6.75 -10.97 7.21
N LEU A 180 -6.81 -9.81 7.87
CA LEU A 180 -6.56 -9.68 9.32
C LEU A 180 -7.60 -10.41 10.17
N HIS A 181 -8.86 -10.37 9.75
CA HIS A 181 -10.02 -10.93 10.43
C HIS A 181 -10.43 -12.31 9.91
N ALA A 182 -9.65 -12.91 9.02
CA ALA A 182 -9.97 -14.21 8.45
C ALA A 182 -9.98 -15.30 9.53
N ASP A 183 -11.12 -15.96 9.71
CA ASP A 183 -11.28 -17.09 10.64
C ASP A 183 -10.62 -18.38 10.12
N ASN A 184 -10.41 -18.47 8.80
CA ASN A 184 -9.86 -19.64 8.15
C ASN A 184 -8.70 -19.26 7.19
N PRO A 185 -7.72 -20.16 7.02
CA PRO A 185 -6.55 -19.90 6.19
C PRO A 185 -6.86 -19.75 4.70
N GLU A 186 -7.97 -20.32 4.20
CA GLU A 186 -8.38 -20.21 2.81
C GLU A 186 -8.78 -18.78 2.46
N ASP A 187 -9.69 -18.17 3.23
CA ASP A 187 -10.10 -16.77 3.04
C ASP A 187 -8.91 -15.83 3.23
N ALA A 188 -8.04 -16.09 4.22
CA ALA A 188 -6.80 -15.35 4.40
C ALA A 188 -5.91 -15.43 3.15
N SER A 189 -5.78 -16.61 2.55
CA SER A 189 -4.98 -16.82 1.33
C SER A 189 -5.53 -16.00 0.17
N ILE A 190 -6.85 -15.99 -0.01
CA ILE A 190 -7.51 -15.26 -1.10
C ILE A 190 -7.39 -13.75 -0.87
N ALA A 191 -7.61 -13.30 0.36
CA ALA A 191 -7.47 -11.90 0.72
C ALA A 191 -6.04 -11.41 0.43
N TRP A 192 -5.01 -12.17 0.83
CA TRP A 192 -3.62 -11.85 0.51
C TRP A 192 -3.32 -11.89 -0.99
N LEU A 193 -3.81 -12.90 -1.70
CA LEU A 193 -3.67 -13.03 -3.14
C LEU A 193 -4.23 -11.81 -3.88
N ALA A 194 -5.46 -11.42 -3.56
CA ALA A 194 -6.19 -10.34 -4.22
C ALA A 194 -5.72 -8.94 -3.79
N GLY A 195 -5.34 -8.78 -2.51
CA GLY A 195 -5.06 -7.49 -1.92
C GLY A 195 -3.57 -7.11 -1.91
N TYR A 196 -2.68 -8.08 -1.80
CA TYR A 196 -1.25 -7.89 -1.65
C TYR A 196 -0.44 -8.41 -2.85
N ALA A 197 -0.52 -9.71 -3.15
CA ALA A 197 0.31 -10.33 -4.19
C ALA A 197 -0.10 -9.88 -5.61
N ARG A 198 -1.40 -9.76 -5.85
CA ARG A 198 -2.01 -9.22 -7.08
C ARG A 198 -1.41 -9.81 -8.37
N PRO A 199 -1.33 -11.15 -8.52
CA PRO A 199 -0.96 -11.74 -9.79
C PRO A 199 -2.07 -11.49 -10.83
N ALA A 200 -1.81 -11.85 -12.09
CA ALA A 200 -2.83 -11.78 -13.12
C ALA A 200 -4.09 -12.60 -12.73
N TRP A 201 -5.24 -11.94 -12.66
CA TRP A 201 -6.49 -12.51 -12.12
C TRP A 201 -6.89 -13.88 -12.70
N ASN A 202 -6.70 -14.05 -14.01
CA ASN A 202 -7.09 -15.26 -14.75
C ASN A 202 -6.11 -16.43 -14.56
N ALA A 203 -4.93 -16.18 -13.98
CA ALA A 203 -3.89 -17.17 -13.71
C ALA A 203 -3.52 -17.17 -12.23
N ARG A 204 -4.51 -16.94 -11.36
CA ARG A 204 -4.27 -16.74 -9.92
C ARG A 204 -4.12 -18.04 -9.12
N HIS A 205 -4.52 -19.19 -9.67
CA HIS A 205 -4.40 -20.52 -9.05
C HIS A 205 -4.92 -20.55 -7.60
N GLU A 206 -6.16 -20.13 -7.44
CA GLU A 206 -6.77 -19.90 -6.13
C GLU A 206 -6.89 -21.19 -5.31
N GLU A 207 -7.34 -22.28 -5.93
CA GLU A 207 -7.58 -23.55 -5.25
C GLU A 207 -6.29 -24.14 -4.68
N GLU A 208 -5.21 -24.14 -5.47
CA GLU A 208 -3.92 -24.64 -5.03
C GLU A 208 -3.37 -23.83 -3.84
N ARG A 209 -3.51 -22.49 -3.88
CA ARG A 209 -3.05 -21.62 -2.79
C ARG A 209 -3.85 -21.82 -1.51
N ARG A 210 -5.17 -22.04 -1.62
CA ARG A 210 -6.03 -22.39 -0.47
C ARG A 210 -5.61 -23.74 0.15
N GLN A 211 -5.35 -24.74 -0.67
CA GLN A 211 -4.89 -26.05 -0.21
C GLN A 211 -3.55 -25.96 0.52
N TYR A 212 -2.60 -25.18 -0.02
CA TYR A 212 -1.33 -24.92 0.66
C TYR A 212 -1.54 -24.18 1.99
N ALA A 213 -2.39 -23.15 2.02
CA ALA A 213 -2.70 -22.42 3.24
C ALA A 213 -3.27 -23.35 4.34
N ARG A 214 -4.22 -24.23 3.96
CA ARG A 214 -4.75 -25.26 4.87
C ARG A 214 -3.66 -26.21 5.37
N SER A 215 -2.80 -26.71 4.47
CA SER A 215 -1.69 -27.59 4.85
C SER A 215 -0.76 -26.93 5.87
N TYR A 216 -0.40 -25.66 5.69
CA TYR A 216 0.43 -24.93 6.65
C TYR A 216 -0.29 -24.69 7.97
N TYR A 217 -1.58 -24.36 7.93
CA TYR A 217 -2.38 -24.18 9.13
C TYR A 217 -2.46 -25.45 9.99
N ASP A 218 -2.59 -26.62 9.36
CA ASP A 218 -2.72 -27.90 10.05
C ASP A 218 -1.36 -28.51 10.44
N SER A 219 -0.25 -27.99 9.92
CA SER A 219 1.08 -28.53 10.19
C SER A 219 1.47 -28.44 11.67
N PRO A 220 2.12 -29.48 12.25
CA PRO A 220 2.57 -29.47 13.63
C PRO A 220 3.57 -28.35 13.94
N GLU A 221 4.47 -28.04 13.01
CA GLU A 221 5.53 -27.06 13.18
C GLU A 221 4.96 -25.64 13.32
N ILE A 222 4.00 -25.28 12.46
CA ILE A 222 3.33 -23.97 12.57
C ILE A 222 2.39 -23.95 13.77
N SER A 223 1.71 -25.07 14.07
CA SER A 223 0.84 -25.19 15.24
C SER A 223 1.58 -25.09 16.58
N ALA A 224 2.89 -25.32 16.59
CA ALA A 224 3.73 -25.18 17.78
C ALA A 224 4.11 -23.71 18.09
N ILE A 225 3.90 -22.78 17.14
CA ILE A 225 4.18 -21.35 17.32
C ILE A 225 3.01 -20.71 18.08
N ASP A 226 3.34 -19.85 19.05
CA ASP A 226 2.35 -19.10 19.81
C ASP A 226 1.89 -17.85 19.05
N PHE A 227 0.66 -17.88 18.52
CA PHE A 227 0.03 -16.76 17.84
C PHE A 227 -0.83 -15.98 18.83
N THR A 228 -0.32 -14.85 19.30
CA THR A 228 -1.02 -13.96 20.26
C THR A 228 -1.96 -12.97 19.59
N GLY A 229 -1.90 -12.87 18.25
CA GLY A 229 -2.72 -11.96 17.46
C GLY A 229 -4.20 -12.30 17.51
N LYS A 230 -5.00 -11.46 18.18
CA LYS A 230 -6.42 -11.32 17.88
C LYS A 230 -6.57 -10.36 16.71
N ALA A 231 -7.56 -10.56 15.86
CA ALA A 231 -7.89 -9.65 14.78
C ALA A 231 -8.26 -8.28 15.37
N ASN A 232 -7.27 -7.41 15.51
CA ASN A 232 -7.41 -6.06 16.01
C ASN A 232 -7.18 -5.14 14.82
N ASP A 233 -8.14 -4.24 14.58
CA ASP A 233 -8.03 -3.15 13.60
C ASP A 233 -6.99 -2.09 14.00
N ASP A 234 -6.42 -2.22 15.19
CA ASP A 234 -5.56 -1.24 15.81
C ASP A 234 -4.08 -1.42 15.44
N SER A 235 -3.62 -0.58 14.52
CA SER A 235 -2.29 0.02 14.66
C SER A 235 -2.34 1.12 15.75
N SER A 236 -2.77 0.78 16.97
CA SER A 236 -2.56 1.62 18.15
C SER A 236 -1.31 1.13 18.88
N GLY A 237 -0.15 1.62 18.44
CA GLY A 237 1.03 1.63 19.29
C GLY A 237 0.78 2.62 20.43
N SER A 238 0.24 2.12 21.54
CA SER A 238 0.21 2.84 22.82
C SER A 238 1.64 2.90 23.37
N ASP A 239 2.38 3.95 23.02
CA ASP A 239 3.41 4.44 23.92
C ASP A 239 2.72 5.30 24.99
N ASN A 240 2.66 4.73 26.20
CA ASN A 240 2.32 5.46 27.41
C ASN A 240 3.35 6.58 27.62
N VAL A 241 3.05 7.79 27.17
CA VAL A 241 3.70 9.00 27.69
C VAL A 241 2.63 9.87 28.30
N VAL A 242 2.79 10.04 29.61
CA VAL A 242 1.98 10.83 30.52
C VAL A 242 1.65 12.19 29.93
N GLN A 243 0.36 12.49 29.91
CA GLN A 243 -0.20 13.81 29.66
C GLN A 243 0.41 14.82 30.65
N SER A 244 1.16 15.80 30.15
CA SER A 244 1.41 17.03 30.89
C SER A 244 1.12 18.22 29.98
N SER A 245 0.05 18.91 30.33
CA SER A 245 -0.37 20.19 29.79
C SER A 245 0.61 21.31 30.13
N CYS A 246 0.73 22.25 29.20
CA CYS A 246 1.17 23.65 29.35
C CYS A 246 2.63 23.92 29.72
N SER A 247 3.34 24.61 28.82
CA SER A 247 4.03 25.87 29.15
C SER A 247 4.20 26.71 27.89
N SER A 248 3.88 27.99 28.04
CA SER A 248 3.86 29.05 27.04
C SER A 248 5.26 29.58 26.72
N ASP A 249 5.32 30.22 25.54
CA ASP A 249 6.18 31.31 25.09
C ASP A 249 7.71 31.12 25.15
N ASP A 250 8.31 31.12 23.96
CA ASP A 250 9.36 32.10 23.62
C ASP A 250 9.39 32.32 22.11
N ASP A 251 9.16 33.58 21.71
CA ASP A 251 9.47 34.13 20.41
C ASP A 251 10.96 33.96 20.11
N SER A 252 11.33 33.43 18.94
CA SER A 252 12.48 33.90 18.11
C SER A 252 12.70 33.02 16.89
N ASP A 253 12.75 33.68 15.73
CA ASP A 253 13.43 33.36 14.46
C ASP A 253 13.23 32.00 13.76
N GLY A 254 12.87 32.14 12.48
CA GLY A 254 12.56 31.07 11.52
C GLY A 254 13.53 29.89 11.45
N GLY A 255 12.96 28.73 11.10
CA GLY A 255 13.70 27.72 10.34
C GLY A 255 13.68 26.28 10.87
N SER A 256 12.64 25.83 11.56
CA SER A 256 12.46 24.38 11.76
C SER A 256 11.02 23.94 11.57
N ALA A 257 10.86 22.84 10.83
CA ALA A 257 9.57 22.18 10.64
C ALA A 257 9.01 21.74 12.00
N VAL A 258 7.74 22.01 12.25
CA VAL A 258 7.08 21.59 13.49
C VAL A 258 6.52 20.19 13.28
N VAL A 259 6.96 19.23 14.09
CA VAL A 259 6.48 17.85 14.04
C VAL A 259 5.09 17.75 14.69
N GLY A 260 4.16 17.08 14.02
CA GLY A 260 2.80 16.90 14.55
C GLY A 260 1.79 16.47 13.48
N SER A 261 0.51 16.45 13.82
CA SER A 261 -0.60 16.08 12.93
C SER A 261 -1.84 16.88 13.27
N VAL A 262 -2.56 17.38 12.26
CA VAL A 262 -3.89 17.98 12.44
C VAL A 262 -5.02 16.94 12.39
N GLY A 263 -4.72 15.73 11.92
CA GLY A 263 -5.61 14.55 12.01
C GLY A 263 -6.89 14.61 11.15
N GLY A 264 -7.49 13.46 10.89
CA GLY A 264 -8.84 13.34 10.30
C GLY A 264 -8.90 13.18 8.77
N ALA A 265 -7.87 13.56 8.01
CA ALA A 265 -7.83 13.26 6.58
C ALA A 265 -7.42 11.80 6.32
N PRO A 266 -8.23 11.00 5.60
CA PRO A 266 -7.98 9.58 5.39
C PRO A 266 -6.76 9.35 4.50
N ILE A 267 -6.00 8.30 4.80
CA ILE A 267 -4.86 7.84 4.00
C ILE A 267 -5.31 6.60 3.23
N GLY A 268 -4.99 6.54 1.93
CA GLY A 268 -5.26 5.36 1.12
C GLY A 268 -6.61 5.40 0.39
N LYS A 269 -7.49 4.43 0.66
CA LYS A 269 -8.59 4.00 -0.24
C LYS A 269 -9.77 4.95 -0.39
N THR A 270 -9.90 5.96 0.47
CA THR A 270 -10.86 7.03 0.22
C THR A 270 -10.39 7.77 -1.02
N ARG A 271 -11.15 7.71 -2.10
CA ARG A 271 -10.90 8.49 -3.31
C ARG A 271 -11.89 9.61 -3.49
N ASN A 272 -12.93 9.67 -2.68
CA ASN A 272 -13.92 10.74 -2.77
C ASN A 272 -13.87 11.69 -1.58
N PHE A 273 -14.60 12.79 -1.65
CA PHE A 273 -14.63 13.79 -0.59
C PHE A 273 -15.69 13.51 0.49
N GLY A 274 -16.40 12.37 0.42
CA GLY A 274 -17.49 12.02 1.35
C GLY A 274 -17.04 11.84 2.80
N TRP A 275 -15.75 11.64 3.05
CA TRP A 275 -15.19 11.63 4.41
C TRP A 275 -15.31 12.98 5.12
N LEU A 276 -15.58 14.07 4.40
CA LEU A 276 -15.86 15.38 4.97
C LEU A 276 -17.30 15.52 5.48
N CYS A 277 -18.17 14.52 5.31
CA CYS A 277 -19.58 14.58 5.71
C CYS A 277 -19.78 14.83 7.20
N ASP A 278 -18.96 14.19 8.03
CA ASP A 278 -19.04 14.32 9.49
C ASP A 278 -18.36 15.60 10.01
N THR A 279 -17.69 16.35 9.15
CA THR A 279 -17.09 17.65 9.48
C THR A 279 -18.10 18.79 9.37
N ASP A 280 -17.69 20.00 9.72
CA ASP A 280 -18.48 21.21 9.53
C ASP A 280 -18.73 21.54 8.05
N ALA A 281 -17.94 20.98 7.12
CA ALA A 281 -18.12 21.21 5.69
C ALA A 281 -19.36 20.52 5.11
N LYS A 282 -19.85 19.44 5.74
CA LYS A 282 -21.06 18.69 5.31
C LYS A 282 -21.03 18.28 3.83
N VAL A 283 -19.88 17.78 3.37
CA VAL A 283 -19.70 17.24 2.01
C VAL A 283 -19.91 15.73 2.05
N CYS A 284 -21.10 15.26 1.66
CA CYS A 284 -21.54 13.88 1.84
C CYS A 284 -21.67 13.12 0.53
N HIS A 285 -22.03 13.79 -0.56
CA HIS A 285 -22.13 13.21 -1.90
C HIS A 285 -21.71 14.20 -3.00
N ASP A 286 -21.61 13.70 -4.24
CA ASP A 286 -21.39 14.54 -5.42
C ASP A 286 -22.50 15.62 -5.54
N GLY A 287 -22.11 16.85 -5.83
CA GLY A 287 -22.91 18.07 -5.74
C GLY A 287 -22.76 18.86 -4.44
N ASP A 288 -22.20 18.29 -3.37
CA ASP A 288 -21.93 19.01 -2.13
C ASP A 288 -20.59 19.76 -2.20
N TYR A 289 -20.64 21.10 -2.13
CA TYR A 289 -19.43 21.96 -2.17
C TYR A 289 -19.09 22.60 -0.82
N GLY A 290 -19.85 22.25 0.23
CA GLY A 290 -19.71 22.78 1.57
C GLY A 290 -19.83 24.31 1.62
N PRO A 291 -18.99 25.02 2.39
CA PRO A 291 -19.11 26.47 2.59
C PRO A 291 -18.80 27.31 1.34
N PHE A 292 -18.21 26.70 0.29
CA PHE A 292 -17.80 27.39 -0.94
C PHE A 292 -18.65 26.98 -2.14
N THR A 293 -19.92 27.37 -2.15
CA THR A 293 -20.89 26.99 -3.20
C THR A 293 -20.60 27.59 -4.58
N SER A 294 -19.74 28.60 -4.68
CA SER A 294 -19.32 29.22 -5.96
C SER A 294 -18.64 28.23 -6.91
N PHE A 295 -18.11 27.12 -6.40
CA PHE A 295 -17.44 26.09 -7.21
C PHE A 295 -18.41 25.18 -7.98
N ALA A 296 -19.71 25.24 -7.70
CA ALA A 296 -20.73 24.48 -8.45
C ALA A 296 -20.79 24.84 -9.94
N ASN A 297 -20.38 26.06 -10.31
CA ASN A 297 -20.45 26.57 -11.69
C ASN A 297 -19.08 26.48 -12.40
N GLY A 298 -18.51 25.27 -12.48
CA GLY A 298 -17.31 24.97 -13.27
C GLY A 298 -16.00 24.87 -12.48
N GLY A 299 -16.05 25.09 -11.16
CA GLY A 299 -14.88 24.94 -10.27
C GLY A 299 -14.73 23.54 -9.67
N HIS A 300 -15.82 22.78 -9.55
CA HIS A 300 -15.90 21.38 -9.08
C HIS A 300 -14.96 21.01 -7.91
N TYR A 301 -14.56 19.73 -7.80
CA TYR A 301 -13.76 19.20 -6.71
C TYR A 301 -12.25 19.33 -6.97
N GLN A 302 -11.84 20.52 -7.41
CA GLN A 302 -10.45 20.80 -7.77
C GLN A 302 -9.54 20.87 -6.54
N CYS A 303 -8.22 20.79 -6.77
CA CYS A 303 -7.21 20.96 -5.72
C CYS A 303 -7.42 22.25 -4.89
N TYR A 304 -7.80 23.34 -5.55
CA TYR A 304 -8.08 24.63 -4.91
C TYR A 304 -9.31 24.59 -4.01
N TRP A 305 -10.43 24.06 -4.50
CA TRP A 305 -11.65 23.88 -3.72
C TRP A 305 -11.37 23.00 -2.49
N TYR A 306 -10.65 21.89 -2.69
CA TYR A 306 -10.34 20.96 -1.62
C TYR A 306 -9.50 21.63 -0.53
N ALA A 307 -8.43 22.33 -0.91
CA ALA A 307 -7.57 23.04 0.04
C ALA A 307 -8.35 24.09 0.85
N LEU A 308 -9.24 24.84 0.20
CA LEU A 308 -10.11 25.80 0.90
C LEU A 308 -11.03 25.11 1.92
N VAL A 309 -11.76 24.07 1.50
CA VAL A 309 -12.68 23.35 2.39
C VAL A 309 -11.94 22.73 3.55
N ARG A 310 -10.80 22.06 3.28
CA ARG A 310 -10.06 21.35 4.31
C ARG A 310 -9.42 22.31 5.31
N LEU A 311 -8.78 23.39 4.86
CA LEU A 311 -8.22 24.40 5.75
C LEU A 311 -9.32 25.10 6.56
N TRP A 312 -10.49 25.34 5.96
CA TRP A 312 -11.65 25.90 6.66
C TRP A 312 -12.14 24.99 7.79
N VAL A 313 -12.14 23.67 7.59
CA VAL A 313 -12.51 22.69 8.63
C VAL A 313 -11.50 22.68 9.77
N ILE A 314 -10.21 22.52 9.48
CA ILE A 314 -9.20 22.33 10.54
C ILE A 314 -8.90 23.62 11.31
N HIS A 315 -9.11 24.78 10.69
CA HIS A 315 -8.89 26.09 11.32
C HIS A 315 -10.18 26.78 11.76
N HIS A 316 -11.22 25.98 12.06
CA HIS A 316 -12.46 26.46 12.68
C HIS A 316 -13.06 27.68 11.96
N HIS A 317 -13.18 27.56 10.64
CA HIS A 317 -13.82 28.51 9.72
C HIS A 317 -13.01 29.77 9.44
N ASP A 318 -11.77 29.85 9.94
CA ASP A 318 -10.86 30.99 9.74
C ASP A 318 -10.11 30.95 8.40
N VAL A 319 -10.84 30.66 7.33
CA VAL A 319 -10.35 30.61 5.94
C VAL A 319 -11.38 31.27 5.03
N ALA A 320 -10.90 32.14 4.15
CA ALA A 320 -11.71 32.74 3.09
C ALA A 320 -11.13 32.34 1.73
N ASN A 321 -11.96 32.40 0.69
CA ASN A 321 -11.50 32.21 -0.68
C ASN A 321 -10.46 33.28 -1.03
N TRP A 322 -9.25 32.87 -1.42
CA TRP A 322 -8.14 33.77 -1.77
C TRP A 322 -8.32 34.42 -3.15
N ASN A 323 -9.29 33.95 -3.94
CA ASN A 323 -9.63 34.47 -5.27
C ASN A 323 -8.42 34.54 -6.22
N THR A 324 -7.54 33.56 -6.14
CA THR A 324 -6.39 33.46 -7.06
C THR A 324 -6.81 32.79 -8.37
N PRO A 325 -6.18 33.14 -9.50
CA PRO A 325 -6.52 32.52 -10.79
C PRO A 325 -6.22 31.03 -10.87
N VAL A 326 -5.18 30.58 -10.16
CA VAL A 326 -4.69 29.20 -10.18
C VAL A 326 -4.21 28.75 -8.80
N GLY A 327 -4.16 27.44 -8.57
CA GLY A 327 -3.80 26.85 -7.28
C GLY A 327 -2.31 26.98 -6.93
N GLY A 328 -1.42 26.91 -7.93
CA GLY A 328 0.03 27.01 -7.69
C GLY A 328 0.51 28.36 -7.16
N ASP A 329 -0.26 29.43 -7.37
CA ASP A 329 0.13 30.83 -7.08
C ASP A 329 -0.33 31.32 -5.70
N VAL A 330 -0.98 30.45 -4.91
CA VAL A 330 -1.57 30.85 -3.62
C VAL A 330 -0.50 31.36 -2.66
N HIS A 331 0.62 30.65 -2.52
CA HIS A 331 1.72 31.08 -1.66
C HIS A 331 2.32 32.44 -2.10
N VAL A 332 2.40 32.70 -3.40
CA VAL A 332 2.90 33.99 -3.94
C VAL A 332 1.96 35.12 -3.58
N HIS A 333 0.65 34.90 -3.76
CA HIS A 333 -0.36 35.89 -3.39
C HIS A 333 -0.32 36.19 -1.88
N LEU A 334 -0.30 35.13 -1.07
CA LEU A 334 -0.31 35.23 0.40
C LEU A 334 0.99 35.78 0.99
N ALA A 335 2.12 35.68 0.29
CA ALA A 335 3.38 36.27 0.74
C ALA A 335 3.30 37.81 0.87
N SER A 336 2.37 38.44 0.18
CA SER A 336 2.12 39.89 0.27
C SER A 336 1.07 40.28 1.32
N ASP A 337 0.33 39.31 1.87
CA ASP A 337 -0.70 39.56 2.87
C ASP A 337 -0.10 39.49 4.29
N PRO A 338 -0.13 40.58 5.09
CA PRO A 338 0.44 40.58 6.43
C PRO A 338 -0.25 39.63 7.41
N ALA A 339 -1.45 39.13 7.10
CA ALA A 339 -2.15 38.13 7.90
C ALA A 339 -1.55 36.73 7.75
N TYR A 340 -0.71 36.50 6.75
CA TYR A 340 -0.12 35.20 6.46
C TYR A 340 1.39 35.19 6.69
N THR A 341 1.91 34.00 6.90
CA THR A 341 3.33 33.69 6.89
C THR A 341 3.56 32.66 5.78
N VAL A 342 4.58 32.87 4.96
CA VAL A 342 4.95 31.96 3.86
C VAL A 342 6.42 31.56 4.00
N ASP A 343 6.65 30.28 4.24
CA ASP A 343 7.92 29.72 4.67
C ASP A 343 8.34 28.51 3.82
N SER A 344 9.60 28.11 3.97
CA SER A 344 10.15 26.88 3.39
C SER A 344 10.00 25.65 4.28
N SER A 345 9.53 25.82 5.52
CA SER A 345 9.40 24.75 6.51
C SER A 345 7.93 24.47 6.85
N PRO A 346 7.46 23.22 6.69
CA PRO A 346 6.07 22.87 6.91
C PRO A 346 5.74 22.73 8.40
N HIS A 347 4.47 22.99 8.72
CA HIS A 347 3.84 22.61 9.96
C HIS A 347 2.51 21.91 9.66
N PRO A 348 1.99 21.10 10.60
CA PRO A 348 0.68 20.49 10.47
C PRO A 348 -0.38 21.59 10.36
N GLY A 349 -1.30 21.44 9.40
CA GLY A 349 -2.35 22.42 9.13
C GLY A 349 -1.96 23.52 8.14
N ASP A 350 -0.73 23.52 7.63
CA ASP A 350 -0.35 24.44 6.55
C ASP A 350 -1.07 24.13 5.26
N GLY A 351 -1.28 25.17 4.45
CA GLY A 351 -1.41 24.98 3.01
C GLY A 351 -0.04 24.90 2.35
N VAL A 352 0.07 24.14 1.27
CA VAL A 352 1.26 24.11 0.43
C VAL A 352 0.84 24.30 -1.02
N SER A 353 1.51 25.20 -1.75
CA SER A 353 1.22 25.44 -3.16
C SER A 353 2.48 25.73 -3.95
N GLN A 354 2.55 25.27 -5.20
CA GLN A 354 3.66 25.56 -6.10
C GLN A 354 3.30 25.26 -7.55
N PHE A 355 4.12 25.75 -8.47
CA PHE A 355 4.09 25.35 -9.88
C PHE A 355 5.03 24.15 -10.10
N GLY A 356 4.49 23.04 -10.62
CA GLY A 356 5.27 21.82 -10.85
C GLY A 356 5.87 21.22 -9.57
N GLY A 357 7.00 20.52 -9.70
CA GLY A 357 7.79 20.01 -8.57
C GLY A 357 7.12 18.88 -7.78
N ALA A 358 7.41 18.79 -6.47
CA ALA A 358 6.86 17.80 -5.52
C ALA A 358 5.34 17.55 -5.61
N LEU A 359 4.53 18.60 -5.72
CA LEU A 359 3.08 18.50 -5.82
C LEU A 359 2.61 18.05 -7.22
N GLY A 360 3.46 18.17 -8.24
CA GLY A 360 3.06 18.00 -9.63
C GLY A 360 2.30 19.22 -10.15
N GLY A 361 1.39 18.99 -11.10
CA GLY A 361 0.70 20.05 -11.83
C GLY A 361 1.58 20.66 -12.93
N ASP A 362 0.93 21.27 -13.92
CA ASP A 362 1.64 21.95 -15.00
C ASP A 362 2.18 23.32 -14.53
N MET A 363 3.11 23.89 -15.31
CA MET A 363 3.75 25.17 -15.01
C MET A 363 2.82 26.39 -15.18
N SER A 364 1.60 26.21 -15.69
CA SER A 364 0.59 27.27 -15.88
C SER A 364 -0.49 27.30 -14.80
N SER A 365 -0.81 26.17 -14.18
CA SER A 365 -1.89 26.00 -13.20
C SER A 365 -1.34 25.68 -11.80
N GLY A 366 -0.21 24.97 -11.75
CA GLY A 366 0.38 24.46 -10.52
C GLY A 366 -0.56 23.58 -9.70
N HIS A 367 -0.24 23.41 -8.42
CA HIS A 367 -1.04 22.59 -7.51
C HIS A 367 -1.03 23.16 -6.09
N ILE A 368 -2.07 22.82 -5.33
CA ILE A 368 -2.24 23.19 -3.92
C ILE A 368 -2.76 21.98 -3.13
N ALA A 369 -2.22 21.79 -1.94
CA ALA A 369 -2.54 20.71 -1.03
C ALA A 369 -2.52 21.20 0.43
N VAL A 370 -2.95 20.34 1.35
CA VAL A 370 -2.93 20.60 2.80
C VAL A 370 -1.92 19.70 3.47
N VAL A 371 -1.07 20.25 4.34
CA VAL A 371 -0.12 19.50 5.17
C VAL A 371 -0.88 18.90 6.35
N GLU A 372 -1.14 17.61 6.29
CA GLU A 372 -1.88 16.90 7.34
C GLU A 372 -0.99 16.48 8.50
N GLU A 373 0.28 16.16 8.20
CA GLU A 373 1.21 15.61 9.17
C GLU A 373 2.64 15.97 8.78
N VAL A 374 3.47 16.27 9.77
CA VAL A 374 4.90 16.51 9.61
C VAL A 374 5.64 15.56 10.51
N LYS A 375 6.56 14.78 9.94
CA LYS A 375 7.43 13.86 10.65
C LYS A 375 8.89 14.20 10.39
N GLN A 376 9.73 13.91 11.37
CA GLN A 376 11.16 13.88 11.16
C GLN A 376 11.53 12.70 10.25
N ASP A 377 12.47 12.95 9.35
CA ASP A 377 13.01 11.98 8.41
C ASP A 377 14.54 12.03 8.47
N ALA A 378 15.23 10.97 8.02
CA ALA A 378 16.68 10.84 8.20
C ALA A 378 17.49 12.01 7.59
N ASN A 379 16.92 12.69 6.59
CA ASN A 379 17.52 13.84 5.89
C ASN A 379 16.71 15.13 6.02
N GLY A 380 15.93 15.27 7.11
CA GLY A 380 15.16 16.48 7.39
C GLY A 380 13.73 16.20 7.82
N TRP A 381 12.74 16.71 7.08
CA TRP A 381 11.33 16.40 7.33
C TRP A 381 10.69 15.62 6.17
N LYS A 382 9.62 14.91 6.49
CA LYS A 382 8.65 14.42 5.51
C LYS A 382 7.26 14.86 5.93
N ILE A 383 6.45 15.21 4.94
CA ILE A 383 5.07 15.62 5.15
C ILE A 383 4.13 14.61 4.55
N ARG A 384 2.99 14.44 5.19
CA ARG A 384 1.82 13.88 4.57
C ARG A 384 0.94 15.01 4.10
N ILE A 385 0.60 15.00 2.81
CA ILE A 385 -0.37 15.93 2.25
C ILE A 385 -1.70 15.23 2.01
N SER A 386 -2.76 16.00 2.01
CA SER A 386 -4.05 15.66 1.41
C SER A 386 -4.32 16.64 0.27
N GLU A 387 -4.89 16.15 -0.82
CA GLU A 387 -5.06 16.96 -2.04
C GLU A 387 -6.32 16.52 -2.81
N GLY A 388 -6.85 17.43 -3.61
CA GLY A 388 -7.93 17.16 -4.56
C GLY A 388 -7.40 17.11 -5.99
N ASN A 389 -8.17 16.54 -6.91
CA ASN A 389 -7.86 16.46 -8.34
C ASN A 389 -6.56 15.68 -8.67
N TYR A 390 -6.16 14.73 -7.82
CA TYR A 390 -4.95 13.95 -8.05
C TYR A 390 -5.13 12.87 -9.13
N GLY A 391 -4.25 12.84 -10.13
CA GLY A 391 -4.28 11.82 -11.19
C GLY A 391 -5.45 11.95 -12.16
N THR A 392 -6.05 13.14 -12.24
CA THR A 392 -7.19 13.44 -13.11
C THR A 392 -6.75 14.43 -14.20
N ASP A 393 -7.55 14.58 -15.25
CA ASP A 393 -7.31 15.48 -16.39
C ASP A 393 -7.59 16.96 -16.08
N GLY A 394 -7.73 17.33 -14.80
CA GLY A 394 -8.15 18.67 -14.40
C GLY A 394 -9.65 18.88 -14.46
N SER A 395 -10.45 17.81 -14.49
CA SER A 395 -11.93 17.89 -14.44
C SER A 395 -12.51 18.06 -13.03
N GLY A 396 -11.75 17.79 -11.97
CA GLY A 396 -12.19 17.90 -10.58
C GLY A 396 -13.33 16.94 -10.23
N PRO A 397 -13.20 15.62 -10.50
CA PRO A 397 -14.25 14.65 -10.21
C PRO A 397 -14.41 14.44 -8.71
N TRP A 398 -15.60 13.97 -8.31
CA TRP A 398 -15.90 13.59 -6.92
C TRP A 398 -14.87 12.61 -6.36
N GLU A 399 -14.35 11.69 -7.17
CA GLU A 399 -13.34 10.69 -6.83
C GLU A 399 -11.88 11.19 -6.97
N GLY A 400 -11.67 12.51 -6.91
CA GLY A 400 -10.37 13.15 -7.07
C GLY A 400 -9.54 13.31 -5.79
N TYR A 401 -10.00 12.79 -4.64
CA TYR A 401 -9.27 12.93 -3.36
C TYR A 401 -8.07 11.97 -3.29
N ASN A 402 -6.96 12.47 -2.74
CA ASN A 402 -5.77 11.65 -2.46
C ASN A 402 -5.03 12.13 -1.20
N SER A 403 -4.24 11.24 -0.60
CA SER A 403 -3.26 11.60 0.42
C SER A 403 -1.97 10.81 0.21
N ARG A 404 -0.82 11.48 0.27
CA ARG A 404 0.50 10.88 0.02
C ARG A 404 1.60 11.52 0.86
N TRP A 405 2.69 10.78 1.02
CA TRP A 405 3.90 11.27 1.68
C TRP A 405 4.85 11.93 0.67
N LEU A 406 5.42 13.06 1.05
CA LEU A 406 6.45 13.77 0.32
C LEU A 406 7.62 14.08 1.27
N THR A 407 8.84 13.95 0.75
CA THR A 407 10.08 14.21 1.49
C THR A 407 10.57 15.63 1.25
N GLN A 408 11.32 16.19 2.19
CA GLN A 408 11.95 17.51 2.04
C GLN A 408 12.75 17.63 0.74
N LYS A 409 13.47 16.57 0.35
CA LYS A 409 14.26 16.52 -0.90
C LYS A 409 13.43 16.78 -2.15
N GLN A 410 12.15 16.39 -2.16
CA GLN A 410 11.27 16.66 -3.30
C GLN A 410 10.93 18.15 -3.45
N PHE A 411 11.09 18.93 -2.37
CA PHE A 411 10.92 20.38 -2.33
C PHE A 411 12.24 21.14 -2.49
N ASP A 412 13.35 20.48 -2.82
CA ASP A 412 14.62 21.15 -3.09
C ASP A 412 14.46 22.18 -4.22
N GLY A 413 14.79 23.44 -3.93
CA GLY A 413 14.65 24.56 -4.87
C GLY A 413 13.22 25.10 -5.03
N ALA A 414 12.24 24.60 -4.28
CA ALA A 414 10.85 25.10 -4.32
C ALA A 414 10.69 26.49 -3.69
N GLY A 415 11.56 26.87 -2.75
CA GLY A 415 11.49 28.14 -2.04
C GLY A 415 10.45 28.13 -0.91
N ASN A 416 9.79 29.26 -0.68
CA ASN A 416 8.78 29.42 0.36
C ASN A 416 7.40 29.06 -0.18
N VAL A 417 7.02 27.79 -0.04
CA VAL A 417 5.79 27.23 -0.64
C VAL A 417 4.72 26.84 0.38
N PHE A 418 5.09 26.82 1.67
CA PHE A 418 4.17 26.55 2.77
C PHE A 418 3.60 27.85 3.29
N PHE A 419 2.30 27.90 3.52
CA PHE A 419 1.63 29.09 4.01
C PHE A 419 0.69 28.76 5.18
N ARG A 420 0.66 29.69 6.13
CA ARG A 420 -0.20 29.64 7.32
C ARG A 420 -0.77 31.03 7.57
N LYS A 421 -2.01 31.12 8.02
CA LYS A 421 -2.52 32.38 8.58
C LYS A 421 -2.01 32.52 10.02
N LYS A 422 -1.61 33.71 10.44
CA LYS A 422 -1.08 33.95 11.79
C LYS A 422 -2.08 33.68 12.91
N SER A 423 -3.38 33.64 12.60
CA SER A 423 -4.45 33.29 13.54
C SER A 423 -4.70 31.79 13.66
N TRP A 424 -4.15 30.96 12.78
CA TRP A 424 -4.23 29.50 12.89
C TRP A 424 -3.41 29.04 14.09
N LYS A 425 -4.03 28.27 14.98
CA LYS A 425 -3.37 27.75 16.17
C LYS A 425 -2.72 26.41 15.84
N ASN A 426 -1.46 26.24 16.25
CA ASN A 426 -0.74 24.97 16.14
C ASN A 426 -1.29 23.91 17.09
#